data_AF-C7DF92-F1
#
_entry.id   AF-C7DF92-F1
#
_cell.length_a   1.000
_cell.length_b   1.000
_cell.length_c   1.000
_cell.angle_alpha   90.00
_cell.angle_beta   90.00
_cell.angle_gamma   90.00
#
_symmetry.space_group_name_H-M   'P 1'
#
loop_
_entity.id
_entity.type
_entity.pdbx_description
1 polymer ?
#
loop_
_entity_poly.entity_id
_entity_poly.type
_entity_poly.pdbx_seq_one_letter_code
_entity_poly.pdbx_strand_id
1 'polypeptide(L)'
;MLVFSIVIFVTALIAPVVMNLVRSQGSWGLWSFVTVMNFLFIAGLGLQQISYIAALVLPFAYFIWIGLAEGIAKKKFPLWHKKSYRWRFEDEDNPVVAARKAKEAEAEAEKKAKEAEAEEARLAVIFEQDRKKQKAKAEAQTLKMYGSGPVAIDGANLWGRVYSDTDEDHQKAFEAVANLLVRLKASGYDPHVFWDSKFHRFAKHLQLAGLSEGLPNMLSELLSIEKQMITVSQRGLAADADIIAWATLKEAAIISNDNFNKEIEDEIILSRAISLKERGLLKKFSHSAGDIVVPGLTNLV
;
A
#
# COMPACT_ATOMS: atom_id res chain seq x y z
N MET A 1 32.34 12.96 -39.00
CA MET A 1 32.57 11.78 -39.86
C MET A 1 32.09 11.97 -41.29
N LEU A 2 30.93 12.61 -41.55
CA LEU A 2 30.39 12.81 -42.91
C LEU A 2 31.34 13.53 -43.90
N VAL A 3 32.06 14.56 -43.43
CA VAL A 3 33.00 15.34 -44.27
C VAL A 3 34.21 14.51 -44.70
N PHE A 4 34.70 13.63 -43.82
CA PHE A 4 35.84 12.77 -44.12
C PHE A 4 35.49 11.71 -45.18
N SER A 5 34.24 11.21 -45.14
CA SER A 5 33.72 10.27 -46.15
C SER A 5 33.56 10.91 -47.53
N ILE A 6 33.17 12.18 -47.61
CA ILE A 6 33.02 12.90 -48.89
C ILE A 6 34.39 13.13 -49.55
N VAL A 7 35.42 13.49 -48.77
CA VAL A 7 36.77 13.72 -49.30
C VAL A 7 37.39 12.43 -49.87
N ILE A 8 37.21 11.29 -49.18
CA ILE A 8 37.68 9.98 -49.66
C ILE A 8 36.92 9.57 -50.94
N PHE A 9 35.62 9.85 -51.02
CA PHE A 9 34.82 9.50 -52.19
C PHE A 9 35.18 10.32 -53.43
N VAL A 10 35.44 11.62 -53.28
CA VAL A 10 35.85 12.51 -54.39
C VAL A 10 37.26 12.18 -54.87
N THR A 11 38.19 11.85 -53.97
CA THR A 11 39.55 11.43 -54.36
C THR A 11 39.57 10.09 -55.08
N ALA A 12 38.72 9.14 -54.68
CA ALA A 12 38.57 7.85 -55.36
C ALA A 12 37.98 7.96 -56.78
N LEU A 13 37.13 8.97 -57.03
CA LEU A 13 36.52 9.22 -58.35
C LEU A 13 37.44 9.94 -59.34
N ILE A 14 38.33 10.81 -58.85
CA ILE A 14 39.20 11.62 -59.71
C ILE A 14 40.49 10.87 -60.08
N ALA A 15 40.99 9.99 -59.19
CA ALA A 15 42.24 9.26 -59.40
C ALA A 15 42.32 8.42 -60.69
N PRO A 16 41.26 7.71 -61.15
CA PRO A 16 41.31 6.92 -62.38
C PRO A 16 41.36 7.78 -63.64
N VAL A 17 40.65 8.93 -63.64
CA VAL A 17 40.61 9.87 -64.77
C VAL A 17 41.97 10.54 -64.95
N VAL A 18 42.61 10.91 -63.84
CA VAL A 18 43.96 11.52 -63.84
C VAL A 18 45.02 10.50 -64.25
N MET A 19 44.94 9.25 -63.78
CA MET A 19 45.90 8.20 -64.18
C MET A 19 45.82 7.87 -65.68
N ASN A 20 44.63 7.91 -66.28
CA ASN A 20 44.49 7.72 -67.73
C ASN A 20 45.03 8.91 -68.54
N LEU A 21 44.92 10.14 -68.02
CA LEU A 21 45.49 11.32 -68.68
C LEU A 21 47.03 11.32 -68.65
N VAL A 22 47.62 10.94 -67.51
CA VAL A 22 49.07 10.86 -67.28
C VAL A 22 49.73 9.75 -68.11
N ARG A 23 49.00 8.69 -68.48
CA ARG A 23 49.51 7.62 -69.35
C ARG A 23 49.65 8.04 -70.83
N SER A 24 49.00 9.13 -71.25
CA SER A 24 48.96 9.59 -72.66
C SER A 24 49.99 10.68 -73.00
N GLN A 25 50.67 11.24 -72.00
CA GLN A 25 51.66 12.32 -72.15
C GLN A 25 52.90 11.88 -71.38
N GLY A 26 54.05 11.78 -72.05
CA GLY A 26 55.32 11.29 -71.45
C GLY A 26 55.74 12.01 -70.17
N SER A 27 56.83 11.53 -69.54
CA SER A 27 57.24 11.76 -68.13
C SER A 27 57.42 13.21 -67.65
N TRP A 28 57.11 14.21 -68.47
CA TRP A 28 57.11 15.62 -68.12
C TRP A 28 55.78 16.10 -67.51
N GLY A 29 54.67 15.36 -67.64
CA GLY A 29 53.36 15.75 -67.08
C GLY A 29 53.19 15.55 -65.57
N LEU A 30 53.98 14.66 -64.96
CA LEU A 30 53.82 14.29 -63.55
C LEU A 30 54.28 15.40 -62.59
N TRP A 31 55.33 16.14 -62.97
CA TRP A 31 55.88 17.22 -62.15
C TRP A 31 54.96 18.45 -62.15
N SER A 32 54.40 18.82 -63.30
CA SER A 32 53.45 19.95 -63.40
C SER A 32 52.15 19.71 -62.61
N PHE A 33 51.68 18.46 -62.55
CA PHE A 33 50.48 18.11 -61.79
C PHE A 33 50.69 18.19 -60.26
N VAL A 34 51.84 17.72 -59.76
CA VAL A 34 52.19 17.80 -58.33
C VAL A 34 52.35 19.26 -57.90
N THR A 35 52.90 20.13 -58.75
CA THR A 35 53.03 21.56 -58.45
C THR A 35 51.67 22.27 -58.41
N VAL A 36 50.76 21.98 -59.34
CA VAL A 36 49.40 22.57 -59.37
C VAL A 36 48.55 22.08 -58.20
N MET A 37 48.65 20.80 -57.82
CA MET A 37 47.92 20.27 -56.66
C MET A 37 48.45 20.84 -55.33
N ASN A 38 49.76 21.05 -55.18
CA ASN A 38 50.31 21.73 -54.01
C ASN A 38 49.85 23.20 -53.92
N PHE A 39 49.76 23.90 -55.05
CA PHE A 39 49.29 25.29 -55.08
C PHE A 39 47.80 25.40 -54.73
N LEU A 40 46.96 24.47 -55.22
CA LEU A 40 45.54 24.39 -54.87
C LEU A 40 45.29 23.94 -53.43
N PHE A 41 46.16 23.11 -52.85
CA PHE A 41 46.08 22.70 -51.44
C PHE A 41 46.45 23.86 -50.49
N ILE A 42 47.47 24.66 -50.83
CA ILE A 42 47.87 25.85 -50.06
C ILE A 42 46.84 26.98 -50.20
N ALA A 43 46.26 27.18 -51.40
CA ALA A 43 45.19 28.15 -51.60
C ALA A 43 43.85 27.73 -50.93
N GLY A 44 43.54 26.43 -50.89
CA GLY A 44 42.36 25.89 -50.22
C GLY A 44 42.42 25.96 -48.69
N LEU A 45 43.60 25.80 -48.09
CA LEU A 45 43.81 25.95 -46.65
C LEU A 45 43.77 27.42 -46.17
N GLY A 46 44.07 28.38 -47.06
CA GLY A 46 43.98 29.82 -46.75
C GLY A 46 42.55 30.36 -46.68
N LEU A 47 41.62 29.81 -47.47
CA LEU A 47 40.22 30.27 -47.49
C LEU A 47 39.39 29.74 -46.31
N GLN A 48 39.75 28.59 -45.74
CA GLN A 48 39.05 28.04 -44.57
C GLN A 48 39.41 28.73 -43.24
N GLN A 49 40.61 29.32 -43.13
CA GLN A 49 41.01 30.07 -41.93
C GLN A 49 40.45 31.51 -41.90
N ILE A 50 40.25 32.16 -43.05
CA ILE A 50 39.66 33.51 -43.11
C ILE A 50 38.18 33.49 -42.69
N SER A 51 37.45 32.41 -43.02
CA SER A 51 36.06 32.19 -42.57
C SER A 51 35.94 32.05 -41.05
N TYR A 52 36.88 31.33 -40.41
CA TYR A 52 36.86 31.11 -38.96
C TYR A 52 37.23 32.37 -38.17
N ILE A 53 38.18 33.16 -38.66
CA ILE A 53 38.55 34.44 -38.04
C ILE A 53 37.43 35.46 -38.22
N ALA A 54 36.78 35.54 -39.39
CA ALA A 54 35.63 36.42 -39.59
C ALA A 54 34.43 36.02 -38.69
N ALA A 55 34.17 34.72 -38.51
CA ALA A 55 33.09 34.23 -37.65
C ALA A 55 33.33 34.46 -36.15
N LEU A 56 34.58 34.59 -35.70
CA LEU A 56 34.93 34.90 -34.30
C LEU A 56 35.08 36.40 -34.04
N VAL A 57 35.60 37.16 -35.01
CA VAL A 57 35.90 38.59 -34.84
C VAL A 57 34.67 39.47 -35.06
N LEU A 58 33.77 39.12 -35.98
CA LEU A 58 32.56 39.93 -36.25
C LEU A 58 31.57 39.96 -35.08
N PRO A 59 31.26 38.85 -34.38
CA PRO A 59 30.42 38.91 -33.19
C PRO A 59 31.08 39.71 -32.07
N PHE A 60 32.40 39.58 -31.89
CA PHE A 60 33.12 40.28 -30.83
C PHE A 60 33.19 41.79 -31.09
N ALA A 61 33.42 42.20 -32.34
CA ALA A 61 33.35 43.61 -32.75
C ALA A 61 31.94 44.18 -32.62
N TYR A 62 30.91 43.40 -32.94
CA TYR A 62 29.50 43.78 -32.75
C TYR A 62 29.13 43.95 -31.27
N PHE A 63 29.59 43.05 -30.39
CA PHE A 63 29.38 43.18 -28.94
C PHE A 63 30.13 44.37 -28.34
N ILE A 64 31.35 44.67 -28.79
CA ILE A 64 32.09 45.86 -28.37
C ILE A 64 31.37 47.13 -28.85
N TRP A 65 30.86 47.16 -30.08
CA TRP A 65 30.14 48.31 -30.62
C TRP A 65 28.79 48.55 -29.92
N ILE A 66 28.04 47.49 -29.59
CA ILE A 66 26.82 47.58 -28.76
C ILE A 66 27.15 48.05 -27.34
N GLY A 67 28.20 47.50 -26.71
CA GLY A 67 28.61 47.91 -25.36
C GLY A 67 29.04 49.38 -25.29
N LEU A 68 29.73 49.88 -26.31
CA LEU A 68 30.09 51.30 -26.43
C LEU A 68 28.87 52.19 -26.71
N ALA A 69 27.94 51.75 -27.56
CA ALA A 69 26.70 52.47 -27.82
C ALA A 69 25.81 52.56 -26.57
N GLU A 70 25.70 51.49 -25.78
CA GLU A 70 24.98 51.48 -24.50
C GLU A 70 25.64 52.38 -23.45
N GLY A 71 26.97 52.41 -23.39
CA GLY A 71 27.72 53.28 -22.49
C GLY A 71 27.52 54.76 -22.78
N ILE A 72 27.45 55.14 -24.07
CA ILE A 72 27.23 56.52 -24.52
C ILE A 72 25.77 56.93 -24.30
N ALA A 73 24.80 56.03 -24.55
CA ALA A 73 23.37 56.30 -24.33
C ALA A 73 23.03 56.48 -22.84
N LYS A 74 23.60 55.67 -21.94
CA LYS A 74 23.41 55.79 -20.48
C LYS A 74 24.00 57.09 -19.91
N LYS A 75 25.07 57.61 -20.48
CA LYS A 75 25.71 58.87 -20.04
C LYS A 75 24.98 60.12 -20.52
N LYS A 76 24.39 60.12 -21.72
CA LYS A 76 23.73 61.32 -22.29
C LYS A 76 22.22 61.42 -22.00
N PHE A 77 21.50 60.32 -21.77
CA PHE A 77 20.04 60.35 -21.60
C PHE A 77 19.51 59.37 -20.52
N PRO A 78 19.82 59.60 -19.22
CA PRO A 78 19.48 58.67 -18.14
C PRO A 78 17.98 58.53 -17.85
N LEU A 79 17.18 59.56 -18.17
CA LEU A 79 15.73 59.57 -17.93
C LEU A 79 14.93 58.85 -19.03
N TRP A 80 15.44 58.78 -20.26
CA TRP A 80 14.76 58.10 -21.37
C TRP A 80 14.98 56.58 -21.33
N HIS A 81 16.14 56.13 -20.87
CA HIS A 81 16.49 54.70 -20.77
C HIS A 81 15.76 53.97 -19.63
N LYS A 82 15.44 54.66 -18.51
CA LYS A 82 14.67 54.07 -17.41
C LYS A 82 13.17 53.96 -17.71
N LYS A 83 12.61 54.85 -18.54
CA LYS A 83 11.19 54.80 -18.92
C LYS A 83 10.92 53.89 -20.12
N SER A 84 11.78 53.80 -21.14
CA SER A 84 11.47 53.04 -22.37
C SER A 84 11.61 51.51 -22.27
N TYR A 85 12.37 51.00 -21.28
CA TYR A 85 12.55 49.54 -21.09
C TYR A 85 11.66 48.93 -20.02
N ARG A 86 11.18 49.70 -19.04
CA ARG A 86 10.32 49.17 -17.97
C ARG A 86 8.93 48.79 -18.48
N TRP A 87 8.38 49.57 -19.42
CA TRP A 87 7.08 49.31 -20.05
C TRP A 87 7.03 48.07 -20.94
N ARG A 88 8.18 47.45 -21.27
CA ARG A 88 8.21 46.33 -22.23
C ARG A 88 8.33 44.95 -21.59
N PHE A 89 8.54 44.83 -20.29
CA PHE A 89 8.77 43.53 -19.64
C PHE A 89 7.83 43.21 -18.48
N GLU A 90 7.02 44.18 -18.03
CA GLU A 90 6.09 44.01 -16.90
C GLU A 90 4.62 44.19 -17.30
N ASP A 91 4.33 44.56 -18.55
CA ASP A 91 2.96 44.74 -19.06
C ASP A 91 2.31 43.37 -19.33
N GLU A 92 1.16 43.11 -18.70
CA GLU A 92 0.47 41.81 -18.80
C GLU A 92 -0.07 41.53 -20.21
N ASP A 93 -0.30 42.59 -20.99
CA ASP A 93 -0.74 42.52 -22.38
C ASP A 93 0.40 42.29 -23.39
N ASN A 94 1.66 42.14 -22.91
CA ASN A 94 2.77 41.80 -23.79
C ASN A 94 2.72 40.31 -24.18
N PRO A 95 2.64 39.97 -25.49
CA PRO A 95 2.55 38.58 -25.95
C PRO A 95 3.75 37.71 -25.51
N VAL A 96 4.93 38.31 -25.26
CA VAL A 96 6.12 37.58 -24.76
C VAL A 96 5.98 37.22 -23.28
N VAL A 97 5.38 38.11 -22.47
CA VAL A 97 5.12 37.87 -21.04
C VAL A 97 3.98 36.87 -20.88
N ALA A 98 2.92 36.99 -21.69
CA ALA A 98 1.82 36.04 -21.75
C ALA A 98 2.28 34.63 -22.16
N ALA A 99 3.12 34.51 -23.20
CA ALA A 99 3.67 33.23 -23.63
C ALA A 99 4.59 32.59 -22.57
N ARG A 100 5.34 33.40 -21.82
CA ARG A 100 6.17 32.92 -20.70
C ARG A 100 5.31 32.44 -19.54
N LYS A 101 4.30 33.21 -19.11
CA LYS A 101 3.35 32.79 -18.06
C LYS A 101 2.58 31.53 -18.46
N ALA A 102 2.20 31.39 -19.74
CA ALA A 102 1.55 30.17 -20.24
C ALA A 102 2.45 28.95 -20.15
N LYS A 103 3.74 29.07 -20.53
CA LYS A 103 4.72 27.98 -20.38
C LYS A 103 5.03 27.65 -18.92
N GLU A 104 5.11 28.65 -18.05
CA GLU A 104 5.30 28.45 -16.61
C GLU A 104 4.08 27.73 -15.99
N ALA A 105 2.86 28.09 -16.41
CA ALA A 105 1.62 27.42 -15.98
C ALA A 105 1.50 25.99 -16.51
N GLU A 106 1.91 25.73 -17.76
CA GLU A 106 1.96 24.37 -18.33
C GLU A 106 2.96 23.49 -17.58
N ALA A 107 4.16 24.01 -17.28
CA ALA A 107 5.16 23.31 -16.49
C ALA A 107 4.70 23.04 -15.04
N GLU A 108 3.97 23.99 -14.43
CA GLU A 108 3.39 23.80 -13.09
C GLU A 108 2.25 22.76 -13.11
N ALA A 109 1.42 22.75 -14.14
CA ALA A 109 0.37 21.75 -14.32
C ALA A 109 0.95 20.34 -14.55
N GLU A 110 1.99 20.22 -15.37
CA GLU A 110 2.69 18.94 -15.60
C GLU A 110 3.36 18.44 -14.32
N LYS A 111 3.94 19.34 -13.52
CA LYS A 111 4.52 18.98 -12.22
C LYS A 111 3.46 18.50 -11.24
N LYS A 112 2.33 19.19 -11.13
CA LYS A 112 1.20 18.77 -10.27
C LYS A 112 0.60 17.43 -10.70
N ALA A 113 0.49 17.18 -12.01
CA ALA A 113 0.02 15.90 -12.53
C ALA A 113 0.97 14.75 -12.15
N LYS A 114 2.29 14.94 -12.29
CA LYS A 114 3.30 13.93 -11.89
C LYS A 114 3.33 13.70 -10.37
N GLU A 115 3.11 14.74 -9.57
CA GLU A 115 3.01 14.62 -8.11
C GLU A 115 1.76 13.83 -7.69
N ALA A 116 0.61 14.08 -8.33
CA ALA A 116 -0.63 13.35 -8.06
C ALA A 116 -0.51 11.85 -8.44
N GLU A 117 0.08 11.55 -9.60
CA GLU A 117 0.31 10.16 -10.04
C GLU A 117 1.28 9.43 -9.08
N ALA A 118 2.31 10.12 -8.58
CA ALA A 118 3.23 9.56 -7.60
C ALA A 118 2.57 9.32 -6.23
N GLU A 119 1.63 10.17 -5.82
CA GLU A 119 0.87 10.01 -4.58
C GLU A 119 -0.11 8.83 -4.67
N GLU A 120 -0.81 8.68 -5.79
CA GLU A 120 -1.71 7.54 -6.05
C GLU A 120 -0.93 6.22 -6.05
N ALA A 121 0.24 6.17 -6.69
CA ALA A 121 1.12 5.01 -6.67
C ALA A 121 1.59 4.66 -5.25
N ARG A 122 1.91 5.65 -4.41
CA ARG A 122 2.27 5.43 -2.99
C ARG A 122 1.12 4.84 -2.20
N LEU A 123 -0.09 5.35 -2.39
CA LEU A 123 -1.29 4.82 -1.73
C LEU A 123 -1.57 3.37 -2.14
N ALA A 124 -1.45 3.04 -3.43
CA ALA A 124 -1.61 1.67 -3.92
C ALA A 124 -0.62 0.69 -3.27
N VAL A 125 0.64 1.08 -3.11
CA VAL A 125 1.66 0.28 -2.42
C VAL A 125 1.30 0.05 -0.95
N ILE A 126 0.81 1.08 -0.25
CA ILE A 126 0.37 0.98 1.16
C ILE A 126 -0.81 0.00 1.27
N PHE A 127 -1.82 0.14 0.42
CA PHE A 127 -2.97 -0.77 0.38
C PHE A 127 -2.56 -2.22 0.13
N GLU A 128 -1.61 -2.46 -0.79
CA GLU A 128 -1.15 -3.82 -1.08
C GLU A 128 -0.34 -4.41 0.08
N GLN A 129 0.47 -3.60 0.77
CA GLN A 129 1.18 -4.01 1.99
C GLN A 129 0.21 -4.36 3.11
N ASP A 130 -0.84 -3.57 3.31
CA ASP A 130 -1.85 -3.86 4.33
C ASP A 130 -2.65 -5.12 4.00
N ARG A 131 -2.98 -5.34 2.71
CA ARG A 131 -3.60 -6.60 2.27
C ARG A 131 -2.68 -7.80 2.53
N LYS A 132 -1.38 -7.68 2.24
CA LYS A 132 -0.38 -8.73 2.54
C LYS A 132 -0.24 -8.98 4.04
N LYS A 133 -0.24 -7.94 4.87
CA LYS A 133 -0.24 -8.08 6.35
C LYS A 133 -1.51 -8.75 6.87
N GLN A 134 -2.68 -8.35 6.37
CA GLN A 134 -3.96 -8.98 6.75
C GLN A 134 -4.00 -10.44 6.33
N LYS A 135 -3.55 -10.76 5.12
CA LYS A 135 -3.47 -12.14 4.62
C LYS A 135 -2.49 -12.99 5.44
N ALA A 136 -1.29 -12.48 5.72
CA ALA A 136 -0.31 -13.16 6.55
C ALA A 136 -0.79 -13.36 8.00
N LYS A 137 -1.53 -12.39 8.56
CA LYS A 137 -2.16 -12.50 9.87
C LYS A 137 -3.26 -13.57 9.89
N ALA A 138 -4.08 -13.64 8.84
CA ALA A 138 -5.09 -14.67 8.66
C ALA A 138 -4.46 -16.06 8.47
N GLU A 139 -3.43 -16.18 7.63
CA GLU A 139 -2.69 -17.42 7.37
C GLU A 139 -1.96 -17.92 8.63
N ALA A 140 -1.35 -17.03 9.40
CA ALA A 140 -0.74 -17.36 10.71
C ALA A 140 -1.79 -17.76 11.77
N GLN A 141 -2.98 -17.15 11.74
CA GLN A 141 -4.11 -17.57 12.58
C GLN A 141 -4.65 -18.95 12.19
N THR A 142 -4.69 -19.27 10.89
CA THR A 142 -5.09 -20.61 10.43
C THR A 142 -4.05 -21.68 10.76
N LEU A 143 -2.77 -21.35 10.87
CA LEU A 143 -1.73 -22.32 11.24
C LEU A 143 -1.72 -22.70 12.72
N LYS A 144 -2.30 -21.87 13.60
CA LYS A 144 -2.43 -22.17 15.04
C LYS A 144 -3.79 -22.79 15.33
N MET A 145 -4.13 -23.88 14.63
CA MET A 145 -5.33 -24.65 14.94
C MET A 145 -5.22 -25.20 16.36
N TYR A 146 -6.16 -24.79 17.20
CA TYR A 146 -6.35 -25.37 18.52
C TYR A 146 -6.94 -26.78 18.33
N GLY A 147 -6.08 -27.79 18.18
CA GLY A 147 -6.47 -29.11 17.71
C GLY A 147 -7.18 -30.00 18.76
N SER A 148 -6.96 -29.73 20.04
CA SER A 148 -7.57 -30.46 21.17
C SER A 148 -7.29 -29.71 22.48
N GLY A 149 -8.03 -30.01 23.55
CA GLY A 149 -7.76 -29.46 24.88
C GLY A 149 -8.96 -28.73 25.51
N PRO A 150 -8.73 -27.99 26.62
CA PRO A 150 -9.81 -27.33 27.35
C PRO A 150 -10.51 -26.25 26.53
N VAL A 151 -11.84 -26.17 26.67
CA VAL A 151 -12.67 -25.17 26.00
C VAL A 151 -13.61 -24.53 27.00
N ALA A 152 -13.44 -23.25 27.29
CA ALA A 152 -14.39 -22.48 28.07
C ALA A 152 -15.58 -22.07 27.20
N ILE A 153 -16.80 -22.28 27.67
CA ILE A 153 -18.03 -21.94 26.96
C ILE A 153 -18.78 -20.91 27.77
N ASP A 154 -19.07 -19.77 27.14
CA ASP A 154 -19.97 -18.75 27.69
C ASP A 154 -21.42 -19.21 27.48
N GLY A 155 -21.95 -19.94 28.46
CA GLY A 155 -23.25 -20.61 28.38
C GLY A 155 -24.40 -19.63 28.20
N ALA A 156 -24.38 -18.48 28.88
CA ALA A 156 -25.46 -17.50 28.76
C ALA A 156 -25.47 -16.83 27.37
N ASN A 157 -24.29 -16.48 26.83
CA ASN A 157 -24.19 -15.92 25.49
C ASN A 157 -24.57 -16.93 24.41
N LEU A 158 -24.06 -18.16 24.53
CA LEU A 158 -24.33 -19.26 23.61
C LEU A 158 -25.81 -19.62 23.58
N TRP A 159 -26.37 -19.96 24.74
CA TRP A 159 -27.76 -20.36 24.87
C TRP A 159 -28.71 -19.23 24.48
N GLY A 160 -28.45 -17.99 24.92
CA GLY A 160 -29.30 -16.84 24.61
C GLY A 160 -29.37 -16.55 23.11
N ARG A 161 -28.27 -16.76 22.39
CA ARG A 161 -28.25 -16.63 20.93
C ARG A 161 -29.11 -17.71 20.27
N VAL A 162 -28.92 -18.97 20.65
CA VAL A 162 -29.68 -20.08 20.08
C VAL A 162 -31.18 -19.92 20.39
N TYR A 163 -31.53 -19.60 21.63
CA TYR A 163 -32.90 -19.34 22.06
C TYR A 163 -33.61 -18.30 21.19
N SER A 164 -32.91 -17.20 20.87
CA SER A 164 -33.43 -16.15 20.00
C SER A 164 -33.62 -16.64 18.56
N ASP A 165 -32.75 -17.53 18.08
CA ASP A 165 -32.79 -18.11 16.74
C ASP A 165 -33.77 -19.30 16.63
N THR A 166 -34.32 -19.80 17.74
CA THR A 166 -35.26 -20.94 17.81
C THR A 166 -36.68 -20.54 18.22
N ASP A 167 -37.14 -19.34 17.85
CA ASP A 167 -38.47 -18.82 18.20
C ASP A 167 -38.77 -18.92 19.71
N GLU A 168 -37.76 -18.67 20.55
CA GLU A 168 -37.89 -18.73 22.01
C GLU A 168 -38.22 -20.12 22.57
N ASP A 169 -37.88 -21.18 21.84
CA ASP A 169 -37.96 -22.56 22.30
C ASP A 169 -36.75 -22.93 23.16
N HIS A 170 -36.93 -22.87 24.48
CA HIS A 170 -35.86 -23.17 25.43
C HIS A 170 -35.36 -24.61 25.35
N GLN A 171 -36.22 -25.56 25.01
CA GLN A 171 -35.85 -26.97 24.92
C GLN A 171 -34.89 -27.18 23.75
N LYS A 172 -35.24 -26.66 22.57
CA LYS A 172 -34.32 -26.69 21.40
C LYS A 172 -33.01 -25.98 21.67
N ALA A 173 -33.04 -24.87 22.40
CA ALA A 173 -31.82 -24.16 22.77
C ALA A 173 -30.89 -24.99 23.66
N PHE A 174 -31.43 -25.69 24.66
CA PHE A 174 -30.64 -26.61 25.49
C PHE A 174 -30.15 -27.83 24.70
N GLU A 175 -30.98 -28.41 23.83
CA GLU A 175 -30.61 -29.55 22.98
C GLU A 175 -29.44 -29.19 22.04
N ALA A 176 -29.48 -28.01 21.41
CA ALA A 176 -28.40 -27.54 20.54
C ALA A 176 -27.08 -27.34 21.30
N VAL A 177 -27.14 -26.78 22.52
CA VAL A 177 -25.96 -26.64 23.39
C VAL A 177 -25.43 -28.02 23.81
N ALA A 178 -26.31 -28.95 24.22
CA ALA A 178 -25.92 -30.31 24.57
C ALA A 178 -25.23 -31.04 23.40
N ASN A 179 -25.79 -30.93 22.19
CA ASN A 179 -25.21 -31.50 20.97
C ASN A 179 -23.84 -30.93 20.64
N LEU A 180 -23.62 -29.62 20.84
CA LEU A 180 -22.28 -29.02 20.72
C LEU A 180 -21.30 -29.65 21.71
N LEU A 181 -21.69 -29.82 22.98
CA LEU A 181 -20.82 -30.40 24.02
C LEU A 181 -20.41 -31.83 23.68
N VAL A 182 -21.34 -32.64 23.17
CA VAL A 182 -21.07 -34.01 22.71
C VAL A 182 -20.05 -34.00 21.57
N ARG A 183 -20.23 -33.13 20.57
CA ARG A 183 -19.30 -33.05 19.44
C ARG A 183 -17.92 -32.56 19.84
N LEU A 184 -17.84 -31.55 20.72
CA LEU A 184 -16.56 -31.07 21.24
C LEU A 184 -15.81 -32.20 21.96
N LYS A 185 -16.48 -32.95 22.84
CA LYS A 185 -15.89 -34.13 23.50
C LYS A 185 -15.44 -35.19 22.50
N ALA A 186 -16.27 -35.51 21.51
CA ALA A 186 -15.93 -36.48 20.47
C ALA A 186 -14.71 -36.07 19.63
N SER A 187 -14.50 -34.75 19.46
CA SER A 187 -13.33 -34.17 18.77
C SER A 187 -12.10 -33.98 19.67
N GLY A 188 -12.08 -34.51 20.89
CA GLY A 188 -10.92 -34.43 21.80
C GLY A 188 -10.78 -33.12 22.56
N TYR A 189 -11.86 -32.34 22.65
CA TYR A 189 -11.92 -31.15 23.50
C TYR A 189 -12.53 -31.47 24.88
N ASP A 190 -12.16 -30.67 25.88
CA ASP A 190 -12.68 -30.77 27.25
C ASP A 190 -13.50 -29.52 27.59
N PRO A 191 -14.82 -29.52 27.33
CA PRO A 191 -15.65 -28.32 27.47
C PRO A 191 -16.02 -28.03 28.93
N HIS A 192 -15.88 -26.78 29.36
CA HIS A 192 -16.34 -26.29 30.66
C HIS A 192 -17.29 -25.10 30.45
N VAL A 193 -18.50 -25.18 30.99
CA VAL A 193 -19.57 -24.22 30.72
C VAL A 193 -19.74 -23.23 31.88
N PHE A 194 -19.67 -21.95 31.56
CA PHE A 194 -19.82 -20.85 32.51
C PHE A 194 -21.17 -20.17 32.34
N TRP A 195 -21.84 -19.85 33.44
CA TRP A 195 -23.15 -19.21 33.45
C TRP A 195 -23.18 -18.01 34.38
N ASP A 196 -23.78 -16.90 33.93
CA ASP A 196 -24.07 -15.77 34.81
C ASP A 196 -25.16 -16.17 35.82
N SER A 197 -24.94 -15.87 37.10
CA SER A 197 -25.94 -15.96 38.17
C SER A 197 -27.30 -15.33 37.83
N LYS A 198 -27.33 -14.31 36.97
CA LYS A 198 -28.55 -13.65 36.49
C LYS A 198 -29.44 -14.58 35.66
N PHE A 199 -28.89 -15.61 35.03
CA PHE A 199 -29.66 -16.63 34.31
C PHE A 199 -30.70 -17.32 35.21
N HIS A 200 -30.46 -17.38 36.52
CA HIS A 200 -31.44 -17.88 37.47
C HIS A 200 -32.82 -17.16 37.39
N ARG A 201 -32.85 -15.85 37.16
CA ARG A 201 -34.12 -15.12 37.01
C ARG A 201 -34.87 -15.57 35.77
N PHE A 202 -34.12 -15.82 34.71
CA PHE A 202 -34.65 -16.26 33.44
C PHE A 202 -35.16 -17.71 33.52
N ALA A 203 -34.39 -18.62 34.12
CA ALA A 203 -34.81 -19.99 34.40
C ALA A 203 -36.11 -20.07 35.23
N LYS A 204 -36.26 -19.15 36.21
CA LYS A 204 -37.50 -19.05 37.01
C LYS A 204 -38.69 -18.61 36.16
N HIS A 205 -38.48 -17.66 35.24
CA HIS A 205 -39.55 -17.18 34.36
C HIS A 205 -40.05 -18.28 33.41
N LEU A 206 -39.12 -19.05 32.85
CA LEU A 206 -39.43 -20.21 32.01
C LEU A 206 -39.95 -21.44 32.76
N GLN A 207 -39.99 -21.39 34.09
CA GLN A 207 -40.43 -22.50 34.94
C GLN A 207 -39.65 -23.80 34.69
N LEU A 208 -38.34 -23.69 34.46
CA LEU A 208 -37.49 -24.86 34.20
C LEU A 208 -37.51 -25.82 35.42
N ALA A 209 -37.66 -27.11 35.13
CA ALA A 209 -37.59 -28.17 36.14
C ALA A 209 -36.21 -28.21 36.82
N GLY A 210 -36.13 -28.67 38.07
CA GLY A 210 -34.85 -28.82 38.80
C GLY A 210 -34.25 -27.52 39.36
N LEU A 211 -34.83 -26.34 39.08
CA LEU A 211 -34.29 -25.06 39.59
C LEU A 211 -34.26 -24.98 41.12
N SER A 212 -35.18 -25.65 41.83
CA SER A 212 -35.20 -25.74 43.29
C SER A 212 -33.98 -26.42 43.88
N GLU A 213 -33.30 -27.26 43.11
CA GLU A 213 -32.09 -27.97 43.50
C GLU A 213 -30.81 -27.15 43.25
N GLY A 214 -30.97 -25.97 42.65
CA GLY A 214 -29.91 -25.02 42.34
C GLY A 214 -29.52 -25.04 40.86
N LEU A 215 -29.06 -23.88 40.38
CA LEU A 215 -28.76 -23.67 38.96
C LEU A 215 -27.74 -24.69 38.38
N PRO A 216 -26.64 -25.04 39.08
CA PRO A 216 -25.71 -26.04 38.55
C PRO A 216 -26.31 -27.44 38.37
N ASN A 217 -27.23 -27.86 39.25
CA ASN A 217 -27.86 -29.18 39.15
C ASN A 217 -28.83 -29.21 37.96
N MET A 218 -29.70 -28.21 37.87
CA MET A 218 -30.61 -28.04 36.73
C MET A 218 -29.86 -28.04 35.40
N LEU A 219 -28.78 -27.26 35.30
CA LEU A 219 -27.99 -27.17 34.07
C LEU A 219 -27.27 -28.48 33.75
N SER A 220 -26.81 -29.22 34.77
CA SER A 220 -26.19 -30.54 34.62
C SER A 220 -27.17 -31.53 33.98
N GLU A 221 -28.42 -31.52 34.42
CA GLU A 221 -29.50 -32.36 33.87
C GLU A 221 -29.86 -31.95 32.44
N LEU A 222 -30.16 -30.66 32.22
CA LEU A 222 -30.60 -30.14 30.91
C LEU A 222 -29.53 -30.32 29.82
N LEU A 223 -28.26 -30.21 30.17
CA LEU A 223 -27.14 -30.36 29.24
C LEU A 223 -26.58 -31.79 29.21
N SER A 224 -27.06 -32.69 30.08
CA SER A 224 -26.54 -34.05 30.24
C SER A 224 -25.01 -34.09 30.43
N ILE A 225 -24.48 -33.20 31.27
CA ILE A 225 -23.06 -33.13 31.63
C ILE A 225 -22.86 -33.20 33.13
N GLU A 226 -21.65 -33.53 33.57
CA GLU A 226 -21.30 -33.56 34.98
C GLU A 226 -21.30 -32.14 35.56
N LYS A 227 -21.86 -31.98 36.77
CA LYS A 227 -21.90 -30.71 37.50
C LYS A 227 -20.55 -30.00 37.63
N GLN A 228 -19.47 -30.75 37.73
CA GLN A 228 -18.11 -30.21 37.84
C GLN A 228 -17.60 -29.51 36.57
N MET A 229 -18.26 -29.75 35.43
CA MET A 229 -18.02 -29.06 34.17
C MET A 229 -18.81 -27.76 34.05
N ILE A 230 -19.53 -27.36 35.11
CA ILE A 230 -20.37 -26.18 35.16
C ILE A 230 -19.85 -25.24 36.24
N THR A 231 -19.66 -23.98 35.88
CA THR A 231 -19.43 -22.90 36.84
C THR A 231 -20.51 -21.85 36.69
N VAL A 232 -21.15 -21.51 37.81
CA VAL A 232 -22.08 -20.39 37.88
C VAL A 232 -21.37 -19.27 38.62
N SER A 233 -21.37 -18.06 38.03
CA SER A 233 -20.73 -16.89 38.64
C SER A 233 -21.34 -16.58 40.01
N GLN A 234 -20.60 -15.83 40.83
CA GLN A 234 -21.13 -15.37 42.10
C GLN A 234 -22.35 -14.46 41.90
N ARG A 235 -23.26 -14.46 42.87
CA ARG A 235 -24.53 -13.74 42.79
C ARG A 235 -24.32 -12.26 42.48
N GLY A 236 -24.87 -11.80 41.36
CA GLY A 236 -24.81 -10.40 40.93
C GLY A 236 -23.60 -10.06 40.06
N LEU A 237 -22.64 -10.98 39.91
CA LEU A 237 -21.47 -10.81 39.04
C LEU A 237 -21.69 -11.51 37.70
N ALA A 238 -21.09 -10.95 36.64
CA ALA A 238 -21.02 -11.59 35.33
C ALA A 238 -19.99 -12.74 35.34
N ALA A 239 -20.15 -13.70 34.44
CA ALA A 239 -19.22 -14.83 34.31
C ALA A 239 -17.94 -14.46 33.54
N ASP A 240 -17.90 -13.31 32.88
CA ASP A 240 -16.82 -12.83 31.99
C ASP A 240 -15.45 -12.93 32.67
N ALA A 241 -15.32 -12.45 33.91
CA ALA A 241 -14.07 -12.51 34.67
C ALA A 241 -13.61 -13.95 34.96
N ASP A 242 -14.55 -14.83 35.33
CA ASP A 242 -14.27 -16.25 35.62
C ASP A 242 -13.84 -17.00 34.35
N ILE A 243 -14.52 -16.73 33.23
CA ILE A 243 -14.21 -17.29 31.90
C ILE A 243 -12.78 -16.90 31.49
N ILE A 244 -12.46 -15.61 31.52
CA ILE A 244 -11.15 -15.10 31.10
C ILE A 244 -10.03 -15.62 32.02
N ALA A 245 -10.25 -15.62 33.33
CA ALA A 245 -9.28 -16.14 34.29
C ALA A 245 -9.01 -17.62 34.08
N TRP A 246 -10.06 -18.44 33.96
CA TRP A 246 -9.92 -19.88 33.76
C TRP A 246 -9.27 -20.20 32.41
N ALA A 247 -9.70 -19.56 31.32
CA ALA A 247 -9.15 -19.80 30.00
C ALA A 247 -7.68 -19.37 29.87
N THR A 248 -7.29 -18.28 30.55
CA THR A 248 -5.89 -17.87 30.63
C THR A 248 -5.05 -18.92 31.35
N LEU A 249 -5.52 -19.40 32.52
CA LEU A 249 -4.80 -20.40 33.32
C LEU A 249 -4.63 -21.73 32.58
N LYS A 250 -5.66 -22.14 31.82
CA LYS A 250 -5.72 -23.44 31.14
C LYS A 250 -5.21 -23.39 29.69
N GLU A 251 -4.85 -22.21 29.20
CA GLU A 251 -4.60 -21.97 27.78
C GLU A 251 -5.74 -22.49 26.88
N ALA A 252 -6.97 -22.30 27.36
CA ALA A 252 -8.18 -22.83 26.74
C ALA A 252 -8.64 -21.95 25.57
N ALA A 253 -9.32 -22.58 24.61
CA ALA A 253 -10.17 -21.83 23.70
C ALA A 253 -11.42 -21.32 24.44
N ILE A 254 -11.94 -20.16 24.04
CA ILE A 254 -13.21 -19.62 24.53
C ILE A 254 -14.22 -19.65 23.39
N ILE A 255 -15.43 -20.17 23.63
CA ILE A 255 -16.57 -20.03 22.72
C ILE A 255 -17.49 -18.95 23.29
N SER A 256 -17.50 -17.77 22.66
CA SER A 256 -18.42 -16.67 22.97
C SER A 256 -18.48 -15.67 21.82
N ASN A 257 -19.65 -15.07 21.60
CA ASN A 257 -19.79 -13.94 20.69
C ASN A 257 -19.54 -12.58 21.38
N ASP A 258 -19.39 -12.53 22.70
CA ASP A 258 -18.88 -11.35 23.41
C ASP A 258 -17.41 -11.09 23.02
N ASN A 259 -17.01 -9.82 23.05
CA ASN A 259 -15.64 -9.38 22.82
C ASN A 259 -14.86 -9.17 24.13
N PHE A 260 -15.51 -9.23 25.29
CA PHE A 260 -14.88 -9.04 26.61
C PHE A 260 -14.06 -7.75 26.66
N ASN A 261 -14.66 -6.66 26.17
CA ASN A 261 -14.01 -5.36 25.99
C ASN A 261 -14.73 -4.25 26.75
N LYS A 262 -15.49 -4.59 27.80
CA LYS A 262 -16.26 -3.62 28.56
C LYS A 262 -15.30 -2.75 29.37
N GLU A 263 -15.38 -1.44 29.19
CA GLU A 263 -14.49 -0.43 29.80
C GLU A 263 -14.51 -0.42 31.34
N ILE A 264 -15.49 -1.10 31.95
CA ILE A 264 -15.66 -1.22 33.41
C ILE A 264 -14.88 -2.43 33.96
N GLU A 265 -14.34 -3.31 33.11
CA GLU A 265 -13.55 -4.46 33.52
C GLU A 265 -12.09 -4.08 33.82
N ASP A 266 -11.51 -4.71 34.84
CA ASP A 266 -10.12 -4.52 35.25
C ASP A 266 -9.16 -4.61 34.03
N GLU A 267 -8.17 -3.72 33.95
CA GLU A 267 -7.14 -3.71 32.89
C GLU A 267 -6.46 -5.08 32.69
N ILE A 268 -6.42 -5.88 33.75
CA ILE A 268 -5.91 -7.26 33.75
C ILE A 268 -6.80 -8.20 32.93
N ILE A 269 -8.12 -8.09 33.03
CA ILE A 269 -9.07 -8.91 32.28
C ILE A 269 -9.00 -8.53 30.80
N LEU A 270 -8.98 -7.23 30.49
CA LEU A 270 -8.86 -6.71 29.14
C LEU A 270 -7.57 -7.19 28.45
N SER A 271 -6.43 -7.07 29.13
CA SER A 271 -5.14 -7.52 28.58
C SER A 271 -5.12 -9.04 28.31
N ARG A 272 -5.71 -9.85 29.20
CA ARG A 272 -5.84 -11.30 28.99
C ARG A 272 -6.77 -11.65 27.83
N ALA A 273 -7.92 -10.97 27.71
CA ALA A 273 -8.85 -11.16 26.60
C ALA A 273 -8.20 -10.83 25.25
N ILE A 274 -7.44 -9.71 25.19
CA ILE A 274 -6.64 -9.33 24.01
C ILE A 274 -5.63 -10.43 23.67
N SER A 275 -4.87 -10.92 24.65
CA SER A 275 -3.90 -11.99 24.43
C SER A 275 -4.53 -13.27 23.88
N LEU A 276 -5.66 -13.71 24.43
CA LEU A 276 -6.40 -14.89 23.95
C LEU A 276 -6.92 -14.70 22.52
N LYS A 277 -7.38 -13.49 22.19
CA LYS A 277 -7.81 -13.12 20.83
C LYS A 277 -6.65 -13.13 19.84
N GLU A 278 -5.51 -12.57 20.20
CA GLU A 278 -4.29 -12.57 19.37
C GLU A 278 -3.76 -13.98 19.11
N ARG A 279 -3.89 -14.87 20.10
CA ARG A 279 -3.57 -16.30 19.97
C ARG A 279 -4.58 -17.09 19.15
N GLY A 280 -5.70 -16.48 18.75
CA GLY A 280 -6.78 -17.15 18.03
C GLY A 280 -7.60 -18.12 18.88
N LEU A 281 -7.57 -17.98 20.21
CA LEU A 281 -8.28 -18.84 21.16
C LEU A 281 -9.69 -18.35 21.46
N LEU A 282 -10.00 -17.09 21.23
CA LEU A 282 -11.37 -16.59 21.26
C LEU A 282 -12.11 -16.96 19.96
N LYS A 283 -13.01 -17.94 20.04
CA LYS A 283 -13.79 -18.49 18.93
C LYS A 283 -15.22 -17.94 18.95
N LYS A 284 -15.61 -17.35 17.82
CA LYS A 284 -17.01 -16.97 17.55
C LYS A 284 -17.81 -18.18 17.12
N PHE A 285 -19.12 -18.12 17.29
CA PHE A 285 -20.04 -19.17 16.88
C PHE A 285 -21.23 -18.60 16.12
N SER A 286 -21.85 -19.45 15.31
CA SER A 286 -23.13 -19.17 14.66
C SER A 286 -24.09 -20.32 14.92
N HIS A 287 -25.39 -20.04 14.95
CA HIS A 287 -26.43 -21.06 14.94
C HIS A 287 -27.01 -21.14 13.53
N SER A 288 -26.94 -22.30 12.90
CA SER A 288 -27.40 -22.52 11.52
C SER A 288 -27.96 -23.93 11.37
N ALA A 289 -29.09 -24.07 10.69
CA ALA A 289 -29.74 -25.35 10.44
C ALA A 289 -30.00 -26.20 11.71
N GLY A 290 -30.33 -25.53 12.83
CA GLY A 290 -30.58 -26.18 14.13
C GLY A 290 -29.32 -26.61 14.87
N ASP A 291 -28.14 -26.16 14.42
CA ASP A 291 -26.87 -26.59 14.97
C ASP A 291 -25.92 -25.43 15.24
N ILE A 292 -25.06 -25.59 16.24
CA ILE A 292 -24.06 -24.59 16.61
C ILE A 292 -22.77 -24.88 15.87
N VAL A 293 -22.31 -23.92 15.07
CA VAL A 293 -21.07 -24.00 14.31
C VAL A 293 -20.03 -23.09 14.94
N VAL A 294 -18.89 -23.67 15.28
CA VAL A 294 -17.70 -22.99 15.80
C VAL A 294 -16.54 -23.20 14.82
N PRO A 295 -16.24 -22.21 13.96
CA PRO A 295 -15.18 -22.32 12.97
C PRO A 295 -13.84 -22.70 13.59
N GLY A 296 -13.22 -23.74 13.04
CA GLY A 296 -11.93 -24.26 13.49
C GLY A 296 -11.96 -25.21 14.70
N LEU A 297 -13.13 -25.45 15.32
CA LEU A 297 -13.31 -26.49 16.35
C LEU A 297 -14.33 -27.57 15.95
N THR A 298 -15.36 -27.21 15.18
CA THR A 298 -16.46 -28.12 14.79
C THR A 298 -16.48 -28.48 13.31
N ASN A 299 -15.68 -27.81 12.47
CA ASN A 299 -15.61 -28.04 11.02
C ASN A 299 -14.63 -29.18 10.62
N LEU A 300 -14.38 -30.13 11.52
CA LEU A 300 -13.52 -31.29 11.28
C LEU A 300 -14.39 -32.51 10.96
N VAL A 301 -15.15 -32.43 9.88
CA VAL A 301 -15.71 -33.61 9.16
C VAL A 301 -15.53 -33.38 7.68
#